data_AF-X8J7T9-F1
#
_entry.id   AF-X8J7T9-F1
#
_cell.length_a   1.000
_cell.length_b   1.000
_cell.length_c   1.000
_cell.angle_alpha   90.00
_cell.angle_beta   90.00
_cell.angle_gamma   90.00
#
_symmetry.space_group_name_H-M   'P 1'
#
loop_
_entity.id
_entity.type
_entity.pdbx_description
1 polymer ?
#
loop_
_entity_poly.entity_id
_entity_poly.type
_entity_poly.pdbx_seq_one_letter_code
_entity_poly.pdbx_strand_id
1 'polypeptide(L)'
;MSLSKSKHPHKSYTRRQKLLIGLFVFIVVDIALFTFTVTRYNGYDLINSRKYVEFKMPKDKSMSARQWQALVKNAKVNRYPKTQLTREIAHIKSQYEKRIKEYDMTFKEYLKEAGMNETAFNNQITEMAKENVRDKLVLHAIADKKGISVSKAELEKAKKGLLKEKGVSSETEYKKLTGETINEHVKEIDLESKLLYAKIVKK
;
A
#
# COMPACT_ATOMS: atom_id res chain seq x y z
N MET A 1 39.95 -13.79 -29.84
CA MET A 1 38.51 -13.75 -30.18
C MET A 1 37.84 -12.69 -29.30
N SER A 2 37.16 -11.71 -29.89
CA SER A 2 36.49 -10.62 -29.15
C SER A 2 35.01 -10.94 -28.97
N LEU A 3 34.53 -10.97 -27.72
CA LEU A 3 33.11 -11.20 -27.42
C LEU A 3 32.32 -9.91 -27.64
N SER A 4 31.47 -9.93 -28.67
CA SER A 4 30.52 -8.86 -28.99
C SER A 4 29.58 -8.60 -27.80
N LYS A 5 29.66 -7.40 -27.20
CA LYS A 5 28.68 -6.94 -26.21
C LYS A 5 27.34 -6.70 -26.90
N SER A 6 26.32 -7.47 -26.54
CA SER A 6 24.95 -7.25 -26.99
C SER A 6 24.44 -5.88 -26.52
N LYS A 7 24.26 -4.95 -27.48
CA LYS A 7 23.54 -3.70 -27.23
C LYS A 7 22.06 -4.01 -27.04
N HIS A 8 21.62 -4.28 -25.81
CA HIS A 8 20.21 -4.15 -25.48
C HIS A 8 19.79 -2.68 -25.65
N PRO A 9 18.77 -2.37 -26.47
CA PRO A 9 18.32 -1.01 -26.63
C PRO A 9 17.62 -0.53 -25.35
N HIS A 10 18.30 0.33 -24.58
CA HIS A 10 17.65 1.09 -23.52
C HIS A 10 16.61 2.02 -24.16
N LYS A 11 15.34 1.60 -24.13
CA LYS A 11 14.21 2.37 -24.65
C LYS A 11 14.13 3.69 -23.88
N SER A 12 14.40 4.81 -24.53
CA SER A 12 14.35 6.13 -23.91
C SER A 12 12.89 6.56 -23.72
N TYR A 13 12.34 6.29 -22.53
CA TYR A 13 11.00 6.73 -22.18
C TYR A 13 10.92 8.25 -22.18
N THR A 14 9.92 8.80 -22.88
CA THR A 14 9.58 10.23 -22.86
C THR A 14 9.19 10.70 -21.46
N ARG A 15 9.24 12.02 -21.19
CA ARG A 15 8.88 12.59 -19.86
C ARG A 15 7.48 12.12 -19.40
N ARG A 16 6.50 12.10 -20.31
CA ARG A 16 5.14 11.57 -20.05
C ARG A 16 5.10 10.06 -19.77
N GLN A 17 5.93 9.26 -20.43
CA GLN A 17 6.01 7.81 -20.15
C GLN A 17 6.72 7.53 -18.83
N LYS A 18 7.74 8.32 -18.46
CA LYS A 18 8.39 8.24 -17.15
C LYS A 18 7.39 8.54 -16.01
N LEU A 19 6.52 9.54 -16.17
CA LEU A 19 5.45 9.84 -15.20
C LEU A 19 4.45 8.68 -15.02
N LEU A 20 4.10 7.96 -16.10
CA LEU A 20 3.23 6.77 -16.01
C LEU A 20 3.94 5.56 -15.36
N ILE A 21 5.25 5.40 -15.60
CA ILE A 21 6.08 4.32 -15.02
C ILE A 21 6.42 4.62 -13.55
N GLY A 22 6.51 5.88 -13.16
CA GLY A 22 6.73 6.36 -11.78
C GLY A 22 5.65 5.99 -10.77
N LEU A 23 4.53 5.42 -11.22
CA LEU A 23 3.43 4.99 -10.36
C LEU A 23 3.80 3.85 -9.38
N PHE A 24 5.02 3.29 -9.45
CA PHE A 24 5.29 1.95 -8.91
C PHE A 24 6.37 1.77 -7.83
N VAL A 25 7.14 2.80 -7.44
CA VAL A 25 8.27 2.64 -6.49
C VAL A 25 8.11 3.49 -5.21
N PHE A 26 8.98 3.25 -4.22
CA PHE A 26 8.76 3.28 -2.77
C PHE A 26 9.53 4.39 -2.00
N ILE A 27 8.84 5.05 -1.04
CA ILE A 27 9.16 5.18 0.42
C ILE A 27 10.63 5.54 0.83
N VAL A 28 10.92 6.60 1.61
CA VAL A 28 11.04 6.62 3.12
C VAL A 28 10.52 7.94 3.77
N VAL A 29 10.96 8.35 4.98
CA VAL A 29 10.16 8.92 6.10
C VAL A 29 11.08 9.66 7.10
N ASP A 30 10.61 10.76 7.72
CA ASP A 30 11.07 11.28 9.04
C ASP A 30 9.86 11.93 9.76
N ILE A 31 9.40 11.61 10.99
CA ILE A 31 10.00 11.29 12.31
C ILE A 31 10.29 12.55 13.16
N ALA A 32 9.23 13.09 13.78
CA ALA A 32 9.35 14.06 14.88
C ALA A 32 8.22 14.01 15.94
N LEU A 33 7.07 13.35 15.68
CA LEU A 33 5.89 13.36 16.57
C LEU A 33 5.33 11.96 16.92
N PHE A 34 6.05 10.88 16.59
CA PHE A 34 5.54 9.52 16.71
C PHE A 34 5.51 8.96 18.16
N THR A 35 6.18 9.60 19.11
CA THR A 35 6.42 9.06 20.46
C THR A 35 5.24 9.13 21.43
N PHE A 36 4.16 9.88 21.15
CA PHE A 36 3.09 10.13 22.12
C PHE A 36 1.74 9.41 21.86
N THR A 37 1.66 8.46 20.92
CA THR A 37 0.40 7.71 20.65
C THR A 37 0.56 6.18 20.66
N VAL A 38 1.68 5.68 21.18
CA VAL A 38 2.13 4.28 21.00
C VAL A 38 1.26 3.23 21.71
N THR A 39 0.35 3.59 22.63
CA THR A 39 -0.33 2.64 23.52
C THR A 39 -1.64 1.99 23.01
N ARG A 40 -2.07 2.18 21.75
CA ARG A 40 -3.21 1.43 21.15
C ARG A 40 -3.11 1.08 19.65
N TYR A 41 -1.94 1.14 19.03
CA TYR A 41 -1.82 0.95 17.56
C TYR A 41 -1.32 -0.43 17.13
N ASN A 42 -2.23 -1.41 17.16
CA ASN A 42 -2.13 -2.58 16.29
C ASN A 42 -2.45 -2.20 14.83
N GLY A 43 -1.96 -3.00 13.88
CA GLY A 43 -2.44 -2.96 12.50
C GLY A 43 -3.95 -3.19 12.47
N TYR A 44 -4.67 -2.38 11.70
CA TYR A 44 -6.12 -2.44 11.48
C TYR A 44 -6.93 -2.99 12.66
N ASP A 45 -7.36 -2.11 13.57
CA ASP A 45 -8.45 -2.39 14.51
C ASP A 45 -9.81 -2.47 13.79
N LEU A 46 -9.86 -3.39 12.82
CA LEU A 46 -10.98 -3.82 12.00
C LEU A 46 -11.66 -5.04 12.61
N ILE A 47 -11.48 -5.24 13.92
CA ILE A 47 -12.21 -6.19 14.80
C ILE A 47 -13.74 -6.02 14.67
N ASN A 48 -14.20 -4.96 13.99
CA ASN A 48 -15.60 -4.72 13.64
C ASN A 48 -15.84 -4.30 12.17
N SER A 49 -15.03 -4.74 11.18
CA SER A 49 -15.24 -4.40 9.74
C SER A 49 -16.68 -4.61 9.27
N ARG A 50 -17.34 -5.67 9.76
CA ARG A 50 -18.75 -5.99 9.46
C ARG A 50 -19.76 -4.91 9.86
N LYS A 51 -19.40 -3.95 10.72
CA LYS A 51 -20.25 -2.78 11.06
C LYS A 51 -20.18 -1.66 10.00
N TYR A 52 -19.15 -1.67 9.16
CA TYR A 52 -18.85 -0.58 8.22
C TYR A 52 -19.14 -0.93 6.76
N VAL A 53 -19.18 -2.23 6.40
CA VAL A 53 -19.39 -2.69 5.03
C VAL A 53 -20.38 -3.86 4.94
N GLU A 54 -21.25 -3.79 3.95
CA GLU A 54 -22.23 -4.82 3.58
C GLU A 54 -21.84 -5.43 2.23
N PHE A 55 -21.77 -6.76 2.17
CA PHE A 55 -21.53 -7.52 0.94
C PHE A 55 -22.04 -8.96 1.10
N LYS A 56 -22.28 -9.64 -0.02
CA LYS A 56 -22.60 -11.07 -0.01
C LYS A 56 -21.37 -11.89 0.37
N MET A 57 -21.31 -12.38 1.60
CA MET A 57 -20.21 -13.22 2.08
C MET A 57 -19.97 -14.39 1.11
N PRO A 58 -18.75 -14.57 0.56
CA PRO A 58 -18.44 -15.68 -0.34
C PRO A 58 -18.64 -17.02 0.37
N LYS A 59 -18.92 -18.11 -0.36
CA LYS A 59 -18.97 -19.46 0.22
C LYS A 59 -17.58 -19.98 0.57
N ASP A 60 -16.66 -19.92 -0.39
CA ASP A 60 -15.33 -20.53 -0.29
C ASP A 60 -14.32 -19.65 0.48
N LYS A 61 -13.35 -20.27 1.16
CA LYS A 61 -12.31 -19.54 1.91
C LYS A 61 -11.38 -18.73 1.01
N SER A 62 -11.33 -19.01 -0.28
CA SER A 62 -10.60 -18.22 -1.27
C SER A 62 -11.35 -18.08 -2.59
N MET A 63 -11.00 -17.07 -3.37
CA MET A 63 -11.60 -16.74 -4.67
C MET A 63 -10.53 -16.25 -5.67
N SER A 64 -10.86 -16.16 -6.95
CA SER A 64 -10.01 -15.53 -7.97
C SER A 64 -9.97 -14.00 -7.85
N ALA A 65 -8.94 -13.35 -8.41
CA ALA A 65 -8.86 -11.90 -8.50
C ALA A 65 -10.09 -11.24 -9.16
N ARG A 66 -10.69 -11.88 -10.17
CA ARG A 66 -11.92 -11.39 -10.82
C ARG A 66 -13.13 -11.42 -9.87
N GLN A 67 -13.26 -12.48 -9.07
CA GLN A 67 -14.31 -12.58 -8.05
C GLN A 67 -14.09 -11.56 -6.92
N TRP A 68 -12.84 -11.31 -6.51
CA TRP A 68 -12.50 -10.26 -5.55
C TRP A 68 -12.95 -8.87 -6.04
N GLN A 69 -12.54 -8.48 -7.24
CA GLN A 69 -12.90 -7.19 -7.85
C GLN A 69 -14.42 -7.02 -7.95
N ALA A 70 -15.13 -8.07 -8.39
CA ALA A 70 -16.59 -8.05 -8.46
C ALA A 70 -17.25 -7.95 -7.07
N LEU A 71 -16.68 -8.59 -6.05
CA LEU A 71 -17.19 -8.54 -4.69
C LEU A 71 -17.04 -7.15 -4.07
N VAL A 72 -15.84 -6.58 -4.14
CA VAL A 72 -15.51 -5.26 -3.59
C VAL A 72 -16.25 -4.13 -4.32
N LYS A 73 -16.36 -4.21 -5.66
CA LYS A 73 -17.10 -3.21 -6.44
C LYS A 73 -18.58 -3.13 -6.01
N ASN A 74 -19.17 -4.28 -5.66
CA ASN A 74 -20.55 -4.38 -5.19
C ASN A 74 -20.70 -4.26 -3.65
N ALA A 75 -19.60 -4.04 -2.91
CA ALA A 75 -19.65 -3.88 -1.47
C ALA A 75 -20.11 -2.45 -1.11
N LYS A 76 -21.18 -2.35 -0.32
CA LYS A 76 -21.74 -1.08 0.17
C LYS A 76 -21.04 -0.70 1.46
N VAL A 77 -20.29 0.41 1.45
CA VAL A 77 -19.71 0.98 2.68
C VAL A 77 -20.75 1.86 3.35
N ASN A 78 -21.27 1.41 4.49
CA ASN A 78 -22.25 2.16 5.30
C ASN A 78 -21.62 3.42 5.91
N ARG A 79 -20.36 3.32 6.35
CA ARG A 79 -19.59 4.44 6.91
C ARG A 79 -18.10 4.15 6.82
N TYR A 80 -17.31 5.12 6.37
CA TYR A 80 -15.86 5.03 6.44
C TYR A 80 -15.36 5.27 7.88
N PRO A 81 -14.54 4.37 8.45
CA PRO A 81 -13.87 4.63 9.73
C PRO A 81 -12.93 5.83 9.60
N LYS A 82 -13.16 6.90 10.38
CA LYS A 82 -12.48 8.20 10.22
C LYS A 82 -10.95 8.06 10.32
N THR A 83 -10.45 7.39 11.36
CA THR A 83 -9.01 7.22 11.60
C THR A 83 -8.32 6.49 10.45
N GLN A 84 -8.93 5.42 9.95
CA GLN A 84 -8.41 4.62 8.84
C GLN A 84 -8.43 5.42 7.53
N LEU A 85 -9.52 6.15 7.24
CA LEU A 85 -9.60 6.99 6.05
C LEU A 85 -8.59 8.14 6.07
N THR A 86 -8.45 8.85 7.19
CA THR A 86 -7.44 9.92 7.34
C THR A 86 -6.03 9.37 7.20
N ARG A 87 -5.73 8.20 7.78
CA ARG A 87 -4.42 7.54 7.66
C ARG A 87 -4.14 7.11 6.23
N GLU A 88 -5.13 6.60 5.51
CA GLU A 88 -4.99 6.21 4.10
C GLU A 88 -4.79 7.43 3.20
N ILE A 89 -5.53 8.53 3.41
CA ILE A 89 -5.31 9.81 2.71
C ILE A 89 -3.88 10.30 2.94
N ALA A 90 -3.42 10.34 4.20
CA ALA A 90 -2.06 10.78 4.54
C ALA A 90 -0.98 9.87 3.91
N HIS A 91 -1.20 8.54 3.91
CA HIS A 91 -0.30 7.59 3.25
C HIS A 91 -0.23 7.83 1.74
N ILE A 92 -1.37 7.94 1.05
CA ILE A 92 -1.37 8.17 -0.41
C ILE A 92 -0.74 9.53 -0.72
N LYS A 93 -1.06 10.61 0.03
CA LYS A 93 -0.39 11.92 -0.12
C LYS A 93 1.12 11.81 0.01
N SER A 94 1.62 11.12 1.05
CA SER A 94 3.07 10.97 1.23
C SER A 94 3.73 10.19 0.09
N GLN A 95 3.04 9.21 -0.53
CA GLN A 95 3.58 8.54 -1.72
C GLN A 95 3.73 9.51 -2.91
N TYR A 96 2.76 10.41 -3.12
CA TYR A 96 2.86 11.45 -4.16
C TYR A 96 3.96 12.46 -3.84
N GLU A 97 4.05 12.96 -2.60
CA GLU A 97 5.09 13.91 -2.18
C GLU A 97 6.50 13.34 -2.36
N LYS A 98 6.73 12.08 -1.99
CA LYS A 98 8.01 11.38 -2.20
C LYS A 98 8.36 11.31 -3.70
N ARG A 99 7.43 10.86 -4.54
CA ARG A 99 7.64 10.76 -6.01
C ARG A 99 7.84 12.09 -6.71
N ILE A 100 7.16 13.13 -6.27
CA ILE A 100 7.31 14.48 -6.82
C ILE A 100 8.73 15.00 -6.54
N LYS A 101 9.29 14.73 -5.35
CA LYS A 101 10.69 15.00 -5.02
C LYS A 101 11.66 14.13 -5.83
N GLU A 102 11.37 12.85 -6.05
CA GLU A 102 12.20 11.95 -6.90
C GLU A 102 12.35 12.43 -8.35
N TYR A 103 11.44 13.29 -8.84
CA TYR A 103 11.51 13.90 -10.18
C TYR A 103 12.10 15.32 -10.17
N ASP A 104 12.65 15.79 -9.06
CA ASP A 104 13.11 17.18 -8.84
C ASP A 104 12.02 18.23 -9.15
N MET A 105 10.75 17.89 -8.90
CA MET A 105 9.61 18.77 -9.14
C MET A 105 9.06 19.33 -7.83
N THR A 106 8.50 20.54 -7.89
CA THR A 106 7.61 21.04 -6.84
C THR A 106 6.18 20.51 -7.01
N PHE A 107 5.39 20.48 -5.93
CA PHE A 107 3.97 20.11 -6.00
C PHE A 107 3.18 21.01 -6.97
N LYS A 108 3.53 22.31 -7.06
CA LYS A 108 2.91 23.26 -8.00
C LYS A 108 3.21 22.92 -9.46
N GLU A 109 4.43 22.49 -9.78
CA GLU A 109 4.79 22.04 -11.12
C GLU A 109 4.12 20.71 -11.46
N TYR A 110 4.06 19.77 -10.51
CA TYR A 110 3.31 18.53 -10.66
C TYR A 110 1.84 18.79 -11.01
N LEU A 111 1.15 19.63 -10.24
CA LEU A 111 -0.25 20.01 -10.51
C LEU A 111 -0.41 20.64 -11.90
N LYS A 112 0.51 21.54 -12.29
CA LYS A 112 0.53 22.18 -13.61
C LYS A 112 0.73 21.17 -14.75
N GLU A 113 1.67 20.24 -14.63
CA GLU A 113 1.92 19.20 -15.65
C GLU A 113 0.79 18.17 -15.72
N ALA A 114 0.16 17.86 -14.59
CA ALA A 114 -0.99 16.96 -14.48
C ALA A 114 -2.32 17.63 -14.89
N GLY A 115 -2.33 18.94 -15.20
CA GLY A 115 -3.53 19.67 -15.65
C GLY A 115 -4.62 19.79 -14.58
N MET A 116 -4.26 19.73 -13.30
CA MET A 116 -5.20 19.71 -12.17
C MET A 116 -4.87 20.80 -11.14
N ASN A 117 -5.86 21.20 -10.35
CA ASN A 117 -5.66 22.05 -9.19
C ASN A 117 -5.59 21.21 -7.89
N GLU A 118 -5.20 21.85 -6.79
CA GLU A 118 -5.05 21.17 -5.49
C GLU A 118 -6.37 20.55 -4.98
N THR A 119 -7.51 21.20 -5.23
CA THR A 119 -8.83 20.65 -4.88
C THR A 119 -9.12 19.34 -5.63
N ALA A 120 -8.87 19.29 -6.94
CA ALA A 120 -9.04 18.10 -7.75
C ALA A 120 -8.10 16.98 -7.30
N PHE A 121 -6.84 17.30 -7.00
CA PHE A 121 -5.89 16.35 -6.42
C PHE A 121 -6.39 15.81 -5.07
N ASN A 122 -6.76 16.66 -4.12
CA ASN A 122 -7.27 16.26 -2.81
C ASN A 122 -8.52 15.38 -2.90
N ASN A 123 -9.43 15.67 -3.85
CA ASN A 123 -10.61 14.85 -4.11
C ASN A 123 -10.21 13.47 -4.67
N GLN A 124 -9.32 13.42 -5.66
CA GLN A 124 -8.81 12.16 -6.23
C GLN A 124 -8.17 11.28 -5.15
N ILE A 125 -7.29 11.85 -4.31
CA ILE A 125 -6.66 11.14 -3.19
C ILE A 125 -7.71 10.61 -2.20
N THR A 126 -8.77 11.40 -1.94
CA THR A 126 -9.86 11.01 -1.03
C THR A 126 -10.67 9.84 -1.58
N GLU A 127 -10.96 9.81 -2.88
CA GLU A 127 -11.64 8.66 -3.50
C GLU A 127 -10.73 7.41 -3.56
N MET A 128 -9.46 7.55 -3.92
CA MET A 128 -8.48 6.44 -3.84
C MET A 128 -8.38 5.86 -2.42
N ALA A 129 -8.39 6.72 -1.40
CA ALA A 129 -8.38 6.29 0.00
C ALA A 129 -9.69 5.57 0.40
N LYS A 130 -10.85 6.03 -0.09
CA LYS A 130 -12.13 5.34 0.10
C LYS A 130 -12.17 3.98 -0.60
N GLU A 131 -11.59 3.84 -1.78
CA GLU A 131 -11.46 2.56 -2.47
C GLU A 131 -10.58 1.60 -1.66
N ASN A 132 -9.34 1.99 -1.34
CA ASN A 132 -8.44 1.16 -0.53
C ASN A 132 -9.06 0.75 0.82
N VAL A 133 -9.72 1.68 1.52
CA VAL A 133 -10.40 1.36 2.79
C VAL A 133 -11.58 0.41 2.57
N ARG A 134 -12.32 0.47 1.45
CA ARG A 134 -13.37 -0.50 1.12
C ARG A 134 -12.79 -1.90 0.94
N ASP A 135 -11.73 -2.06 0.15
CA ASP A 135 -11.02 -3.33 -0.03
C ASP A 135 -10.60 -3.92 1.32
N LYS A 136 -9.95 -3.11 2.16
CA LYS A 136 -9.51 -3.49 3.51
C LYS A 136 -10.67 -3.88 4.42
N LEU A 137 -11.78 -3.13 4.40
CA LEU A 137 -13.00 -3.47 5.16
C LEU A 137 -13.57 -4.84 4.74
N VAL A 138 -13.72 -5.09 3.44
CA VAL A 138 -14.20 -6.38 2.90
C VAL A 138 -13.24 -7.52 3.26
N LEU A 139 -11.94 -7.30 3.10
CA LEU A 139 -10.90 -8.30 3.35
C LEU A 139 -10.93 -8.77 4.80
N HIS A 140 -10.88 -7.83 5.74
CA HIS A 140 -10.89 -8.13 7.17
C HIS A 140 -12.23 -8.72 7.63
N ALA A 141 -13.36 -8.30 7.06
CA ALA A 141 -14.67 -8.90 7.35
C ALA A 141 -14.75 -10.38 6.91
N ILE A 142 -14.15 -10.75 5.77
CA ILE A 142 -14.02 -12.15 5.32
C ILE A 142 -13.05 -12.91 6.23
N ALA A 143 -11.89 -12.32 6.52
CA ALA A 143 -10.84 -12.94 7.34
C ALA A 143 -11.37 -13.35 8.71
N ASP A 144 -11.98 -12.41 9.43
CA ASP A 144 -12.71 -12.60 10.69
C ASP A 144 -13.79 -13.68 10.54
N LYS A 145 -14.74 -13.54 9.59
CA LYS A 145 -15.87 -14.48 9.47
C LYS A 145 -15.45 -15.91 9.12
N LYS A 146 -14.26 -16.11 8.55
CA LYS A 146 -13.76 -17.43 8.09
C LYS A 146 -12.63 -18.00 8.92
N GLY A 147 -12.21 -17.32 9.98
CA GLY A 147 -11.07 -17.72 10.81
C GLY A 147 -9.77 -17.76 10.00
N ILE A 148 -9.56 -16.80 9.10
CA ILE A 148 -8.33 -16.66 8.33
C ILE A 148 -7.51 -15.55 8.99
N SER A 149 -6.34 -15.90 9.52
CA SER A 149 -5.41 -14.97 10.17
C SER A 149 -4.01 -15.08 9.56
N VAL A 150 -3.14 -14.13 9.87
CA VAL A 150 -1.69 -14.21 9.60
C VAL A 150 -1.00 -14.59 10.89
N SER A 151 -0.27 -15.70 10.90
CA SER A 151 0.51 -16.11 12.07
C SER A 151 1.77 -15.26 12.21
N LYS A 152 2.29 -15.15 13.45
CA LYS A 152 3.58 -14.49 13.71
C LYS A 152 4.70 -15.06 12.84
N ALA A 153 4.73 -16.37 12.62
CA ALA A 153 5.73 -17.04 11.78
C ALA A 153 5.64 -16.62 10.30
N GLU A 154 4.43 -16.44 9.76
CA GLU A 154 4.23 -15.95 8.38
C GLU A 154 4.64 -14.48 8.23
N LEU A 155 4.33 -13.63 9.22
CA LEU A 155 4.75 -12.24 9.22
C LEU A 155 6.28 -12.10 9.28
N GLU A 156 6.94 -12.84 10.18
CA GLU A 156 8.41 -12.85 10.29
C GLU A 156 9.08 -13.45 9.04
N LYS A 157 8.49 -14.46 8.40
CA LYS A 157 8.95 -14.97 7.11
C LYS A 157 8.86 -13.90 6.01
N ALA A 158 7.77 -13.13 5.99
CA ALA A 158 7.58 -12.05 5.03
C ALA A 158 8.55 -10.87 5.27
N LYS A 159 8.81 -10.48 6.53
CA LYS A 159 9.86 -9.51 6.89
C LYS A 159 11.23 -9.93 6.36
N LYS A 160 11.62 -11.19 6.58
CA LYS A 160 12.88 -11.74 6.05
C LYS A 160 12.92 -11.75 4.51
N GLY A 161 11.77 -11.82 3.85
CA GLY A 161 11.64 -11.60 2.40
C GLY A 161 12.03 -10.19 1.99
N LEU A 162 11.43 -9.17 2.63
CA LEU A 162 11.71 -7.75 2.38
C LEU A 162 13.18 -7.37 2.63
N LEU A 163 13.82 -7.94 3.65
CA LEU A 163 15.27 -7.77 3.88
C LEU A 163 16.08 -8.31 2.67
N LYS A 164 15.77 -9.53 2.21
CA LYS A 164 16.43 -10.16 1.05
C LYS A 164 16.19 -9.41 -0.26
N GLU A 165 14.99 -8.89 -0.49
CA GLU A 165 14.66 -8.06 -1.66
C GLU A 165 15.47 -6.76 -1.71
N LYS A 166 15.88 -6.22 -0.55
CA LYS A 166 16.81 -5.08 -0.44
C LYS A 166 18.30 -5.49 -0.37
N GLY A 167 18.62 -6.78 -0.48
CA GLY A 167 19.99 -7.28 -0.45
C GLY A 167 20.68 -7.19 0.93
N VAL A 168 19.91 -7.04 2.02
CA VAL A 168 20.44 -6.89 3.38
C VAL A 168 20.15 -8.11 4.25
N SER A 169 21.01 -8.34 5.24
CA SER A 169 20.96 -9.49 6.15
C SER A 169 20.33 -9.18 7.52
N SER A 170 20.30 -7.90 7.92
CA SER A 170 19.84 -7.45 9.23
C SER A 170 18.90 -6.23 9.18
N GLU A 171 18.09 -6.03 10.22
CA GLU A 171 17.25 -4.81 10.36
C GLU A 171 18.12 -3.53 10.46
N THR A 172 19.33 -3.65 11.02
CA THR A 172 20.30 -2.55 11.14
C THR A 172 20.83 -2.11 9.78
N GLU A 173 21.19 -3.06 8.90
CA GLU A 173 21.55 -2.77 7.51
C GLU A 173 20.36 -2.18 6.74
N TYR A 174 19.16 -2.73 6.94
CA TYR A 174 17.94 -2.20 6.32
C TYR A 174 17.71 -0.74 6.69
N LYS A 175 17.83 -0.39 7.98
CA LYS A 175 17.68 1.01 8.44
C LYS A 175 18.76 1.92 7.88
N LYS A 176 20.02 1.47 7.81
CA LYS A 176 21.11 2.25 7.20
C LYS A 176 20.89 2.49 5.69
N LEU A 177 20.35 1.51 4.98
CA LEU A 177 20.12 1.57 3.54
C LEU A 177 18.88 2.40 3.16
N THR A 178 17.79 2.24 3.92
CA THR A 178 16.49 2.84 3.57
C THR A 178 16.23 4.13 4.32
N GLY A 179 16.67 4.24 5.59
CA GLY A 179 16.32 5.29 6.55
C GLY A 179 15.26 4.84 7.58
N GLU A 180 14.46 3.81 7.28
CA GLU A 180 13.37 3.31 8.16
C GLU A 180 13.68 1.94 8.77
N THR A 181 13.07 1.61 9.90
CA THR A 181 13.10 0.23 10.41
C THR A 181 12.18 -0.67 9.59
N ILE A 182 12.49 -1.98 9.53
CA ILE A 182 11.59 -2.95 8.88
C ILE A 182 10.18 -2.94 9.50
N ASN A 183 10.05 -2.62 10.79
CA ASN A 183 8.77 -2.57 11.50
C ASN A 183 7.96 -1.30 11.17
N GLU A 184 8.60 -0.22 10.73
CA GLU A 184 7.92 0.96 10.16
C GLU A 184 7.45 0.64 8.73
N HIS A 185 8.33 0.10 7.89
CA HIS A 185 8.01 -0.33 6.53
C HIS A 185 6.81 -1.29 6.48
N VAL A 186 6.84 -2.34 7.31
CA VAL A 186 5.76 -3.35 7.45
C VAL A 186 4.41 -2.73 7.81
N LYS A 187 4.41 -1.64 8.59
CA LYS A 187 3.20 -0.88 8.94
C LYS A 187 2.76 0.04 7.82
N GLU A 188 3.69 0.72 7.13
CA GLU A 188 3.36 1.61 5.99
C GLU A 188 2.75 0.80 4.84
N ILE A 189 3.30 -0.38 4.53
CA ILE A 189 2.81 -1.23 3.43
C ILE A 189 1.58 -2.08 3.77
N ASP A 190 1.12 -2.07 5.02
CA ASP A 190 0.06 -2.95 5.54
C ASP A 190 0.29 -4.43 5.16
N LEU A 191 1.44 -4.97 5.61
CA LEU A 191 1.88 -6.32 5.22
C LEU A 191 0.88 -7.41 5.65
N GLU A 192 0.18 -7.22 6.77
CA GLU A 192 -0.83 -8.16 7.24
C GLU A 192 -2.00 -8.27 6.27
N SER A 193 -2.58 -7.15 5.82
CA SER A 193 -3.61 -7.18 4.77
C SER A 193 -3.08 -7.77 3.46
N LYS A 194 -1.83 -7.50 3.08
CA LYS A 194 -1.22 -8.13 1.88
C LYS A 194 -1.14 -9.66 2.01
N LEU A 195 -0.81 -10.17 3.19
CA LEU A 195 -0.76 -11.61 3.47
C LEU A 195 -2.17 -12.23 3.57
N LEU A 196 -3.13 -11.56 4.20
CA LEU A 196 -4.55 -11.97 4.19
C LEU A 196 -5.10 -12.02 2.75
N TYR A 197 -4.80 -11.01 1.93
CA TYR A 197 -5.17 -10.96 0.53
C TYR A 197 -4.57 -12.16 -0.23
N ALA A 198 -3.29 -12.48 -0.05
CA ALA A 198 -2.68 -13.65 -0.70
C ALA A 198 -3.29 -15.00 -0.25
N LYS A 199 -3.87 -15.08 0.95
CA LYS A 199 -4.63 -16.26 1.42
C LYS A 199 -6.01 -16.35 0.76
N ILE A 200 -6.76 -15.24 0.78
CA ILE A 200 -8.17 -15.13 0.36
C ILE A 200 -8.32 -15.00 -1.17
N VAL A 201 -7.37 -14.36 -1.86
CA VAL A 201 -7.42 -14.11 -3.29
C VAL A 201 -6.29 -14.85 -3.98
N LYS A 202 -6.65 -15.82 -4.81
CA LYS A 202 -5.71 -16.58 -5.64
C LYS A 202 -5.33 -15.75 -6.87
N LYS A 203 -4.04 -15.82 -7.21
CA LYS A 203 -3.48 -15.31 -8.46
C LYS A 203 -3.98 -16.15 -9.63
#